data_AF-A0A2E2QN68-F1
#
_entry.id   AF-A0A2E2QN68-F1
#
_cell.length_a   1.000
_cell.length_b   1.000
_cell.length_c   1.000
_cell.angle_alpha   90.00
_cell.angle_beta   90.00
_cell.angle_gamma   90.00
#
_symmetry.space_group_name_H-M   'P 1'
#
loop_
_entity.id
_entity.type
_entity.pdbx_description
1 polymer ?
#
loop_
_entity_poly.entity_id
_entity_poly.type
_entity_poly.pdbx_seq_one_letter_code
_entity_poly.pdbx_strand_id
1 'polypeptide(L)'
;MRTSSSIKLVNTNDPTYNKLTVGEGGNRTPTDRSVLRLATSISNCNLLEYRPILVKKETKKKGNYVIIDGQTRYLACQHLGYPFYMQEVDKDITEGMLSILNTNQNNWTLTNFGDYWSKQPRKKKAYSKYMEYYRTHKVTHGILLSIWRGRTRRWGNNQHFKDGQLQWNTQIQNHVDDMLHKFKRLQYATFNPSLSPSTLKKQTFQSAILTALYTKEFDYNKFLKNLYDTKHSFNKLGKTTAFLEEIYRIENL
;
A
#
# COMPACT_ATOMS: atom_id res chain seq x y z
N MET A 1 8.83 24.81 -14.54
CA MET A 1 7.41 25.10 -14.19
C MET A 1 7.41 26.24 -13.20
N ARG A 2 6.92 27.43 -13.56
CA ARG A 2 6.80 28.57 -12.63
C ARG A 2 5.48 28.40 -11.87
N THR A 3 5.54 28.13 -10.58
CA THR A 3 4.37 28.20 -9.71
C THR A 3 4.14 29.68 -9.36
N SER A 4 3.04 30.27 -9.85
CA SER A 4 2.63 31.64 -9.46
C SER A 4 1.93 31.69 -8.10
N SER A 5 1.97 30.59 -7.34
CA SER A 5 1.34 30.47 -6.05
C SER A 5 2.10 31.27 -4.99
N SER A 6 1.50 32.33 -4.48
CA SER A 6 2.00 33.04 -3.31
C SER A 6 1.85 32.19 -2.04
N ILE A 7 2.86 32.26 -1.17
CA ILE A 7 2.79 31.69 0.18
C ILE A 7 2.01 32.69 1.05
N LYS A 8 0.98 32.22 1.74
CA LYS A 8 0.17 33.01 2.68
C LYS A 8 0.43 32.58 4.11
N LEU A 9 0.71 33.54 5.00
CA LEU A 9 0.66 33.35 6.45
C LEU A 9 -0.79 33.30 6.93
N VAL A 10 -1.13 32.29 7.72
CA VAL A 10 -2.45 32.09 8.34
C VAL A 10 -2.27 32.21 9.84
N ASN A 11 -2.73 33.33 10.39
CA ASN A 11 -2.71 33.58 11.84
C ASN A 11 -3.82 32.78 12.55
N THR A 12 -3.68 32.61 13.87
CA THR A 12 -4.64 31.85 14.71
C THR A 12 -6.06 32.42 14.70
N ASN A 13 -6.18 33.72 14.41
CA ASN A 13 -7.43 34.45 14.27
C ASN A 13 -7.95 34.53 12.81
N ASP A 14 -7.21 34.01 11.82
CA ASP A 14 -7.69 33.95 10.43
C ASP A 14 -8.83 32.92 10.33
N PRO A 15 -9.95 33.23 9.66
CA PRO A 15 -11.06 32.28 9.45
C PRO A 15 -10.63 30.95 8.82
N THR A 16 -9.51 30.93 8.10
CA THR A 16 -8.93 29.76 7.43
C THR A 16 -8.24 28.80 8.42
N TYR A 17 -7.81 29.27 9.59
CA TYR A 17 -7.00 28.52 10.54
C TYR A 17 -7.63 27.17 10.93
N ASN A 18 -8.94 27.14 11.11
CA ASN A 18 -9.70 25.93 11.46
C ASN A 18 -10.51 25.34 10.30
N LYS A 19 -10.23 25.74 9.05
CA LYS A 19 -11.00 25.33 7.86
C LYS A 19 -10.22 24.47 6.87
N LEU A 20 -9.02 23.99 7.24
CA LEU A 20 -8.29 23.04 6.41
C LEU A 20 -8.77 21.61 6.70
N THR A 21 -9.21 20.90 5.66
CA THR A 21 -9.65 19.51 5.82
C THR A 21 -8.46 18.55 5.78
N VAL A 22 -8.34 17.72 6.82
CA VAL A 22 -7.31 16.66 6.94
C VAL A 22 -7.87 15.33 6.44
N GLY A 23 -7.07 14.56 5.69
CA GLY A 23 -7.39 13.18 5.31
C GLY A 23 -8.39 13.03 4.16
N GLU A 24 -8.87 14.13 3.58
CA GLU A 24 -9.77 14.10 2.43
C GLU A 24 -9.06 13.56 1.17
N GLY A 25 -9.85 13.00 0.23
CA GLY A 25 -9.31 12.46 -1.01
C GLY A 25 -8.40 11.25 -0.85
N GLY A 26 -8.42 10.58 0.31
CA GLY A 26 -7.60 9.39 0.58
C GLY A 26 -6.20 9.67 1.12
N ASN A 27 -5.92 10.91 1.52
CA ASN A 27 -4.68 11.23 2.22
C ASN A 27 -4.62 10.56 3.60
N ARG A 28 -3.39 10.30 4.08
CA ARG A 28 -3.20 9.69 5.41
C ARG A 28 -3.64 10.64 6.52
N THR A 29 -4.26 10.09 7.56
CA THR A 29 -4.49 10.82 8.81
C THR A 29 -3.22 10.68 9.67
N PRO A 30 -2.59 11.79 10.11
CA PRO A 30 -1.45 11.72 11.02
C PRO A 30 -1.82 11.04 12.35
N THR A 31 -0.86 10.35 12.96
CA THR A 31 -1.03 9.80 14.32
C THR A 31 -0.69 10.85 15.37
N ASP A 32 -1.32 10.79 16.55
CA ASP A 32 -1.05 11.75 17.64
C ASP A 32 0.43 11.80 18.01
N ARG A 33 1.09 10.64 18.11
CA ARG A 33 2.53 10.56 18.33
C ARG A 33 3.34 11.34 17.30
N SER A 34 2.96 11.28 16.02
CA SER A 34 3.66 12.01 14.96
C SER A 34 3.40 13.51 15.02
N VAL A 35 2.20 13.92 15.44
CA VAL A 35 1.82 15.32 15.65
C VAL A 35 2.59 15.91 16.82
N LEU A 36 2.56 15.26 17.98
CA LEU A 36 3.27 15.70 19.19
C LEU A 36 4.78 15.83 18.97
N ARG A 37 5.40 14.84 18.32
CA ARG A 37 6.83 14.90 18.01
C ARG A 37 7.18 16.10 17.14
N LEU A 38 6.34 16.39 16.13
CA LEU A 38 6.56 17.55 15.27
C LEU A 38 6.28 18.87 16.00
N ALA A 39 5.26 18.92 16.87
CA ALA A 39 4.98 20.07 17.71
C ALA A 39 6.20 20.40 18.58
N THR A 40 6.80 19.42 19.27
CA THR A 40 8.05 19.63 20.03
C THR A 40 9.17 20.20 19.15
N SER A 41 9.36 19.68 17.93
CA SER A 41 10.36 20.23 17.01
C SER A 41 10.07 21.67 16.59
N ILE A 42 8.81 22.01 16.32
CA ILE A 42 8.39 23.38 15.97
C ILE A 42 8.62 24.34 17.13
N SER A 43 8.29 23.93 18.37
CA SER A 43 8.54 24.73 19.57
C SER A 43 10.03 24.99 19.80
N ASN A 44 10.90 24.04 19.46
CA ASN A 44 12.35 24.21 19.58
C ASN A 44 12.94 25.08 18.46
N CYS A 45 12.44 24.92 17.23
CA CYS A 45 12.89 25.69 16.07
C CYS A 45 11.78 25.74 15.01
N ASN A 46 11.15 26.91 14.86
CA ASN A 46 10.06 27.10 13.92
C ASN A 46 10.57 27.44 12.51
N LEU A 47 10.58 26.44 11.62
CA LEU A 47 10.98 26.58 10.21
C LEU A 47 9.77 26.50 9.25
N LEU A 48 8.56 26.82 9.73
CA LEU A 48 7.33 26.65 8.94
C LEU A 48 7.27 27.56 7.70
N GLU A 49 7.96 28.71 7.71
CA GLU A 49 7.99 29.62 6.56
C GLU A 49 8.68 28.99 5.33
N TYR A 50 9.69 28.16 5.56
CA TYR A 50 10.45 27.50 4.49
C TYR A 50 9.76 26.23 3.96
N ARG A 51 8.78 25.73 4.70
CA ARG A 51 7.98 24.56 4.32
C ARG A 51 6.51 24.89 4.55
N PRO A 52 5.84 25.55 3.59
CA PRO A 52 4.41 25.81 3.67
C PRO A 52 3.59 24.52 3.51
N ILE A 53 2.37 24.54 4.06
CA ILE A 53 1.36 23.49 3.87
C ILE A 53 0.78 23.64 2.46
N LEU A 54 0.80 22.58 1.66
CA LEU A 54 0.26 22.61 0.30
C LEU A 54 -1.24 22.35 0.35
N VAL A 55 -2.02 23.27 -0.20
CA VAL A 55 -3.49 23.21 -0.15
C VAL A 55 -4.12 23.42 -1.52
N LYS A 56 -5.28 22.81 -1.73
CA LYS A 56 -6.12 23.04 -2.91
C LYS A 56 -7.46 23.61 -2.48
N LYS A 57 -7.97 24.62 -3.18
CA LYS A 57 -9.32 25.15 -2.93
C LYS A 57 -10.37 24.06 -3.16
N GLU A 58 -11.28 23.91 -2.20
CA GLU A 58 -12.42 23.01 -2.33
C GLU A 58 -13.43 23.61 -3.31
N THR A 59 -13.81 22.86 -4.35
CA THR A 59 -14.78 23.33 -5.36
C THR A 59 -16.22 23.32 -4.87
N LYS A 60 -16.52 22.52 -3.83
CA LYS A 60 -17.87 22.32 -3.30
C LYS A 60 -18.26 23.31 -2.19
N LYS A 61 -17.29 23.84 -1.43
CA LYS A 61 -17.53 24.77 -0.32
C LYS A 61 -16.63 25.99 -0.46
N LYS A 62 -17.23 27.14 -0.73
CA LYS A 62 -16.51 28.40 -0.93
C LYS A 62 -15.75 28.78 0.36
N GLY A 63 -14.43 28.91 0.26
CA GLY A 63 -13.56 29.30 1.37
C GLY A 63 -12.94 28.15 2.17
N ASN A 64 -13.20 26.90 1.78
CA ASN A 64 -12.52 25.73 2.36
C ASN A 64 -11.34 25.29 1.49
N TYR A 65 -10.37 24.66 2.14
CA TYR A 65 -9.18 24.13 1.49
C TYR A 65 -8.93 22.70 1.93
N VAL A 66 -8.47 21.87 1.01
CA VAL A 66 -8.07 20.49 1.25
C VAL A 66 -6.55 20.43 1.32
N ILE A 67 -6.02 19.82 2.38
CA ILE A 67 -4.57 19.65 2.53
C ILE A 67 -4.07 18.54 1.61
N ILE A 68 -3.19 18.92 0.69
CA ILE A 68 -2.46 18.00 -0.20
C ILE A 68 -1.24 17.45 0.52
N ASP A 69 -0.43 18.32 1.13
CA ASP A 69 0.75 17.95 1.90
C ASP A 69 0.90 18.85 3.14
N GLY A 70 1.42 18.28 4.22
CA GLY A 70 1.63 19.01 5.48
C GLY A 70 0.53 18.80 6.52
N GLN A 71 -0.22 17.70 6.47
CA GLN A 71 -1.27 17.38 7.45
C GLN A 71 -0.74 17.36 8.89
N THR A 72 0.43 16.74 9.11
CA THR A 72 1.05 16.70 10.45
C THR A 72 1.49 18.09 10.90
N ARG A 73 1.99 18.95 9.98
CA ARG A 73 2.36 20.34 10.29
C ARG A 73 1.13 21.13 10.71
N TYR A 74 0.04 21.02 9.96
CA TYR A 74 -1.22 21.67 10.29
C TYR A 74 -1.71 21.30 11.70
N LEU A 75 -1.82 20.00 11.99
CA LEU A 75 -2.29 19.53 13.30
C LEU A 75 -1.32 19.93 14.43
N ALA A 76 -0.01 19.95 14.19
CA ALA A 76 0.97 20.41 15.17
C ALA A 76 0.83 21.91 15.46
N CYS A 77 0.59 22.73 14.44
CA CYS A 77 0.33 24.17 14.60
C CYS A 77 -0.96 24.40 15.39
N GLN A 78 -2.03 23.66 15.07
CA GLN A 78 -3.28 23.72 15.84
C GLN A 78 -3.07 23.35 17.31
N HIS A 79 -2.30 22.29 17.57
CA HIS A 79 -1.98 21.86 18.94
C HIS A 79 -1.19 22.91 19.73
N LEU A 80 -0.26 23.62 19.07
CA LEU A 80 0.56 24.68 19.69
C LEU A 80 -0.12 26.05 19.74
N GLY A 81 -1.21 26.25 19.00
CA GLY A 81 -1.77 27.58 18.78
C GLY A 81 -0.82 28.50 17.98
N TYR A 82 -0.05 27.94 17.04
CA TYR A 82 0.93 28.69 16.25
C TYR A 82 0.41 29.04 14.86
N PRO A 83 0.74 30.21 14.31
CA PRO A 83 0.43 30.52 12.92
C PRO A 83 1.17 29.57 11.97
N PHE A 84 0.62 29.39 10.77
CA PHE A 84 1.24 28.53 9.76
C PHE A 84 1.25 29.18 8.37
N TYR A 85 2.16 28.71 7.52
CA TYR A 85 2.25 29.15 6.14
C TYR A 85 1.57 28.13 5.23
N MET A 86 0.77 28.58 4.29
CA MET A 86 0.16 27.73 3.28
C MET A 86 0.45 28.23 1.86
N GLN A 87 0.55 27.30 0.93
CA GLN A 87 0.74 27.57 -0.49
C GLN A 87 -0.40 26.90 -1.25
N GLU A 88 -1.20 27.72 -1.92
CA GLU A 88 -2.26 27.22 -2.79
C GLU A 88 -1.64 26.64 -4.06
N VAL A 89 -1.94 25.40 -4.38
CA VAL A 89 -1.50 24.79 -5.63
C VAL A 89 -2.53 25.01 -6.74
N ASP A 90 -2.06 25.21 -7.97
CA ASP A 90 -2.91 25.45 -9.13
C ASP A 90 -3.86 24.26 -9.42
N LYS A 91 -4.96 24.56 -10.11
CA LYS A 91 -6.08 23.63 -10.37
C LYS A 91 -5.67 22.34 -11.09
N ASP A 92 -4.56 22.36 -11.81
CA ASP A 92 -4.05 21.25 -12.63
C ASP A 92 -3.40 20.12 -11.82
N ILE A 93 -3.49 20.15 -10.48
CA ILE A 93 -3.10 18.99 -9.68
C ILE A 93 -4.03 17.80 -9.96
N THR A 94 -3.51 16.85 -10.75
CA THR A 94 -4.19 15.65 -11.26
C THR A 94 -4.30 14.51 -10.23
N GLU A 95 -5.21 13.57 -10.50
CA GLU A 95 -5.23 12.25 -9.84
C GLU A 95 -3.86 11.58 -10.02
N GLY A 96 -3.06 11.48 -8.95
CA GLY A 96 -1.74 10.84 -8.98
C GLY A 96 -0.57 11.74 -8.57
N MET A 97 -0.72 13.07 -8.53
CA MET A 97 0.34 13.93 -7.99
C MET A 97 0.62 13.66 -6.51
N LEU A 98 -0.42 13.34 -5.73
CA LEU A 98 -0.25 12.85 -4.36
C LEU A 98 0.57 11.56 -4.32
N SER A 99 0.34 10.65 -5.27
CA SER A 99 1.14 9.42 -5.35
C SER A 99 2.61 9.72 -5.67
N ILE A 100 2.87 10.65 -6.60
CA ILE A 100 4.23 11.07 -6.97
C ILE A 100 4.94 11.71 -5.77
N LEU A 101 4.30 12.68 -5.10
CA LEU A 101 4.84 13.34 -3.91
C LEU A 101 5.19 12.34 -2.80
N ASN A 102 4.35 11.31 -2.65
CA ASN A 102 4.50 10.31 -1.60
C ASN A 102 5.39 9.12 -1.98
N THR A 103 5.65 8.88 -3.27
CA THR A 103 6.46 7.73 -3.74
C THR A 103 7.88 7.76 -3.20
N ASN A 104 8.44 8.96 -3.02
CA ASN A 104 9.78 9.18 -2.50
C ASN A 104 9.80 9.44 -0.97
N GLN A 105 8.65 9.43 -0.30
CA GLN A 105 8.59 9.56 1.15
C GLN A 105 8.70 8.18 1.82
N ASN A 106 9.60 8.04 2.80
CA ASN A 106 9.90 6.78 3.49
C ASN A 106 8.71 6.15 4.26
N ASN A 107 7.57 6.84 4.36
CA ASN A 107 6.46 6.45 5.24
C ASN A 107 5.21 5.96 4.51
N TRP A 108 5.18 5.95 3.17
CA TRP A 108 4.04 5.43 2.41
C TRP A 108 4.23 3.96 2.05
N THR A 109 3.41 3.11 2.65
CA THR A 109 3.34 1.68 2.36
C THR A 109 2.44 1.40 1.15
N LEU A 110 2.53 0.19 0.58
CA LEU A 110 1.60 -0.24 -0.49
C LEU A 110 0.15 -0.26 0.00
N THR A 111 -0.09 -0.51 1.29
CA THR A 111 -1.43 -0.37 1.88
C THR A 111 -1.94 1.06 1.75
N ASN A 112 -1.09 2.07 2.04
CA ASN A 112 -1.48 3.47 1.90
C ASN A 112 -1.82 3.85 0.47
N PHE A 113 -1.00 3.43 -0.51
CA PHE A 113 -1.31 3.63 -1.93
C PHE A 113 -2.61 2.93 -2.34
N GLY A 114 -2.81 1.69 -1.89
CA GLY A 114 -4.02 0.94 -2.18
C GLY A 114 -5.28 1.62 -1.65
N ASP A 115 -5.24 2.09 -0.40
CA ASP A 115 -6.36 2.82 0.21
C ASP A 115 -6.61 4.16 -0.46
N TYR A 116 -5.55 4.90 -0.82
CA TYR A 116 -5.66 6.16 -1.57
C TYR A 116 -6.38 5.95 -2.92
N TRP A 117 -5.91 4.99 -3.72
CA TRP A 117 -6.46 4.73 -5.05
C TRP A 117 -7.87 4.13 -4.99
N SER A 118 -8.19 3.38 -3.93
CA SER A 118 -9.55 2.86 -3.72
C SER A 118 -10.59 3.96 -3.50
N LYS A 119 -10.16 5.17 -3.14
CA LYS A 119 -11.02 6.34 -2.95
C LYS A 119 -11.12 7.23 -4.21
N GLN A 120 -10.27 7.04 -5.22
CA GLN A 120 -10.32 7.84 -6.45
C GLN A 120 -11.39 7.31 -7.41
N PRO A 121 -12.30 8.15 -7.95
CA PRO A 121 -13.44 7.69 -8.75
C PRO A 121 -13.07 6.73 -9.89
N ARG A 122 -12.02 7.06 -10.67
CA ARG A 122 -11.60 6.27 -11.84
C ARG A 122 -10.86 4.97 -11.49
N LYS A 123 -10.31 4.88 -10.28
CA LYS A 123 -9.46 3.75 -9.84
C LYS A 123 -10.12 2.88 -8.76
N LYS A 124 -11.20 3.38 -8.17
CA LYS A 124 -11.95 2.78 -7.06
C LYS A 124 -12.17 1.28 -7.25
N LYS A 125 -12.79 0.86 -8.35
CA LYS A 125 -13.17 -0.55 -8.57
C LYS A 125 -11.98 -1.51 -8.44
N ALA A 126 -10.89 -1.25 -9.18
CA ALA A 126 -9.72 -2.14 -9.19
C ALA A 126 -9.02 -2.19 -7.84
N TYR A 127 -8.83 -1.03 -7.21
CA TYR A 127 -8.11 -0.95 -5.94
C TYR A 127 -8.94 -1.40 -4.74
N SER A 128 -10.26 -1.14 -4.72
CA SER A 128 -11.15 -1.69 -3.70
C SER A 128 -11.13 -3.21 -3.72
N LYS A 129 -11.23 -3.83 -4.91
CA LYS A 129 -11.15 -5.29 -5.05
C LYS A 129 -9.78 -5.81 -4.63
N TYR A 130 -8.69 -5.18 -5.07
CA TYR A 130 -7.34 -5.56 -4.65
C TYR A 130 -7.18 -5.54 -3.12
N MET A 131 -7.65 -4.49 -2.46
CA MET A 131 -7.55 -4.36 -1.01
C MET A 131 -8.48 -5.34 -0.27
N GLU A 132 -9.63 -5.70 -0.85
CA GLU A 132 -10.49 -6.77 -0.35
C GLU A 132 -9.74 -8.12 -0.35
N TYR A 133 -9.13 -8.52 -1.47
CA TYR A 133 -8.33 -9.74 -1.56
C TYR A 133 -7.15 -9.73 -0.57
N TYR A 134 -6.42 -8.62 -0.49
CA TYR A 134 -5.28 -8.47 0.42
C TYR A 134 -5.67 -8.66 1.89
N ARG A 135 -6.81 -8.09 2.31
CA ARG A 135 -7.27 -8.19 3.71
C ARG A 135 -7.83 -9.57 4.07
N THR A 136 -8.44 -10.24 3.09
CA THR A 136 -9.11 -11.53 3.31
C THR A 136 -8.17 -12.72 3.15
N HIS A 137 -7.05 -12.56 2.45
CA HIS A 137 -6.09 -13.63 2.17
C HIS A 137 -4.76 -13.38 2.85
N LYS A 138 -4.11 -14.44 3.34
CA LYS A 138 -2.82 -14.37 4.05
C LYS A 138 -1.62 -14.21 3.09
N VAL A 139 -1.74 -13.36 2.07
CA VAL A 139 -0.70 -13.12 1.06
C VAL A 139 -0.06 -11.75 1.24
N THR A 140 1.24 -11.65 0.95
CA THR A 140 1.92 -10.36 0.96
C THR A 140 1.52 -9.51 -0.26
N HIS A 141 1.62 -8.18 -0.16
CA HIS A 141 1.37 -7.28 -1.30
C HIS A 141 2.17 -7.65 -2.54
N GLY A 142 3.45 -8.03 -2.37
CA GLY A 142 4.31 -8.42 -3.49
C GLY A 142 3.77 -9.64 -4.24
N ILE A 143 3.30 -10.64 -3.51
CA ILE A 143 2.74 -11.88 -4.09
C ILE A 143 1.40 -11.61 -4.73
N LEU A 144 0.50 -10.87 -4.07
CA LEU A 144 -0.79 -10.53 -4.65
C LEU A 144 -0.63 -9.71 -5.94
N LEU A 145 0.34 -8.79 -6.01
CA LEU A 145 0.62 -8.04 -7.25
C LEU A 145 1.20 -8.93 -8.36
N SER A 146 2.01 -9.93 -8.02
CA SER A 146 2.50 -10.90 -8.99
C SER A 146 1.35 -11.74 -9.54
N ILE A 147 0.47 -12.27 -8.68
CA ILE A 147 -0.76 -12.97 -9.07
C ILE A 147 -1.62 -12.07 -9.96
N TRP A 148 -1.90 -10.83 -9.51
CA TRP A 148 -2.76 -9.90 -10.24
C TRP A 148 -2.28 -9.60 -11.67
N ARG A 149 -0.97 -9.69 -11.90
CA ARG A 149 -0.34 -9.43 -13.20
C ARG A 149 -0.10 -10.70 -14.02
N GLY A 150 -0.48 -11.87 -13.52
CA GLY A 150 -0.18 -13.13 -14.18
C GLY A 150 1.32 -13.46 -14.22
N ARG A 151 2.08 -13.11 -13.16
CA ARG A 151 3.55 -13.27 -13.13
C ARG A 151 4.01 -14.12 -11.95
N THR A 152 5.11 -14.83 -12.14
CA THR A 152 5.75 -15.69 -11.12
C THR A 152 6.64 -14.95 -10.14
N ARG A 153 7.19 -13.81 -10.56
CA ARG A 153 8.17 -13.05 -9.79
C ARG A 153 7.69 -11.65 -9.52
N ARG A 154 8.21 -11.07 -8.43
CA ARG A 154 8.09 -9.65 -8.15
C ARG A 154 8.84 -8.88 -9.24
N TRP A 155 8.22 -7.84 -9.77
CA TRP A 155 8.86 -6.96 -10.74
C TRP A 155 8.99 -5.55 -10.18
N GLY A 156 10.23 -5.09 -10.06
CA GLY A 156 10.59 -3.74 -9.68
C GLY A 156 10.09 -3.29 -8.29
N ASN A 157 10.01 -1.98 -8.14
CA ASN A 157 9.59 -1.26 -6.93
C ASN A 157 8.05 -1.13 -6.80
N ASN A 158 7.29 -1.92 -7.56
CA ASN A 158 5.83 -1.83 -7.67
C ASN A 158 5.30 -0.48 -8.20
N GLN A 159 6.08 0.25 -9.00
CA GLN A 159 5.71 1.59 -9.49
C GLN A 159 4.32 1.64 -10.13
N HIS A 160 3.97 0.70 -11.01
CA HIS A 160 2.64 0.64 -11.62
C HIS A 160 1.48 0.63 -10.60
N PHE A 161 1.67 0.01 -9.44
CA PHE A 161 0.65 0.03 -8.37
C PHE A 161 0.65 1.38 -7.64
N LYS A 162 1.82 1.98 -7.42
CA LYS A 162 1.90 3.33 -6.86
C LYS A 162 1.27 4.35 -7.82
N ASP A 163 1.43 4.20 -9.13
CA ASP A 163 0.93 5.12 -10.16
C ASP A 163 -0.55 4.96 -10.49
N GLY A 164 -1.30 4.12 -9.77
CA GLY A 164 -2.73 3.98 -10.03
C GLY A 164 -3.04 3.17 -11.31
N GLN A 165 -2.11 2.35 -11.78
CA GLN A 165 -2.24 1.62 -13.06
C GLN A 165 -2.81 0.21 -12.91
N LEU A 166 -3.42 -0.11 -11.78
CA LEU A 166 -4.08 -1.39 -11.58
C LEU A 166 -5.34 -1.47 -12.46
N GLN A 167 -5.48 -2.58 -13.17
CA GLN A 167 -6.65 -2.88 -14.00
C GLN A 167 -7.51 -3.96 -13.34
N TRP A 168 -8.79 -3.99 -13.69
CA TRP A 168 -9.73 -5.00 -13.21
C TRP A 168 -10.65 -5.44 -14.34
N ASN A 169 -10.62 -6.73 -14.64
CA ASN A 169 -11.48 -7.40 -15.61
C ASN A 169 -11.70 -8.86 -15.18
N THR A 170 -12.59 -9.57 -15.87
CA THR A 170 -12.99 -10.94 -15.53
C THR A 170 -11.82 -11.93 -15.62
N GLN A 171 -10.88 -11.75 -16.55
CA GLN A 171 -9.71 -12.62 -16.67
C GLN A 171 -8.80 -12.49 -15.45
N ILE A 172 -8.54 -11.26 -15.01
CA ILE A 172 -7.77 -10.97 -13.78
C ILE A 172 -8.49 -11.57 -12.57
N GLN A 173 -9.81 -11.39 -12.46
CA GLN A 173 -10.59 -11.94 -11.36
C GLN A 173 -10.46 -13.46 -11.28
N ASN A 174 -10.78 -14.17 -12.37
CA ASN A 174 -10.74 -15.64 -12.41
C ASN A 174 -9.34 -16.17 -12.06
N HIS A 175 -8.29 -15.50 -12.58
CA HIS A 175 -6.93 -15.87 -12.28
C HIS A 175 -6.54 -15.64 -10.82
N VAL A 176 -6.91 -14.48 -10.25
CA VAL A 176 -6.65 -14.16 -8.84
C VAL A 176 -7.38 -15.14 -7.92
N ASP A 177 -8.65 -15.44 -8.21
CA ASP A 177 -9.48 -16.38 -7.45
C ASP A 177 -8.88 -17.79 -7.48
N ASP A 178 -8.50 -18.31 -8.65
CA ASP A 178 -7.84 -19.62 -8.78
C ASP A 178 -6.53 -19.69 -7.99
N MET A 179 -5.66 -18.71 -8.16
CA MET A 179 -4.37 -18.68 -7.44
C MET A 179 -4.57 -18.61 -5.92
N LEU A 180 -5.43 -17.72 -5.44
CA LEU A 180 -5.68 -17.58 -4.00
C LEU A 180 -6.38 -18.80 -3.41
N HIS A 181 -7.26 -19.46 -4.18
CA HIS A 181 -7.85 -20.74 -3.78
C HIS A 181 -6.78 -21.82 -3.63
N LYS A 182 -5.80 -21.90 -4.54
CA LYS A 182 -4.65 -22.81 -4.41
C LYS A 182 -3.86 -22.50 -3.13
N PHE A 183 -3.47 -21.24 -2.89
CA PHE A 183 -2.82 -20.87 -1.62
C PHE A 183 -3.63 -21.25 -0.38
N LYS A 184 -4.95 -21.12 -0.42
CA LYS A 184 -5.83 -21.54 0.68
C LYS A 184 -5.82 -23.05 0.87
N ARG A 185 -5.91 -23.86 -0.19
CA ARG A 185 -5.81 -25.33 -0.10
C ARG A 185 -4.50 -25.80 0.52
N LEU A 186 -3.38 -25.16 0.15
CA LEU A 186 -2.06 -25.48 0.69
C LEU A 186 -1.99 -25.35 2.22
N GLN A 187 -2.66 -24.34 2.79
CA GLN A 187 -2.72 -24.14 4.24
C GLN A 187 -3.30 -25.36 4.98
N TYR A 188 -4.21 -26.09 4.34
CA TYR A 188 -4.92 -27.23 4.94
C TYR A 188 -4.40 -28.59 4.50
N ALA A 189 -3.40 -28.64 3.61
CA ALA A 189 -2.87 -29.89 3.07
C ALA A 189 -1.69 -30.46 3.87
N THR A 190 -1.09 -29.67 4.77
CA THR A 190 0.15 -30.05 5.45
C THR A 190 -0.11 -30.55 6.86
N PHE A 191 0.23 -31.82 7.13
CA PHE A 191 0.09 -32.41 8.47
C PHE A 191 1.41 -32.95 9.04
N ASN A 192 2.44 -33.21 8.20
CA ASN A 192 3.68 -33.85 8.62
C ASN A 192 4.96 -33.06 8.25
N PRO A 193 5.37 -32.05 9.03
CA PRO A 193 4.62 -31.35 10.08
C PRO A 193 3.67 -30.31 9.49
N SER A 194 2.68 -29.83 10.25
CA SER A 194 1.84 -28.72 9.77
C SER A 194 2.65 -27.45 9.45
N LEU A 195 2.24 -26.72 8.40
CA LEU A 195 2.84 -25.42 8.08
C LEU A 195 2.53 -24.41 9.17
N SER A 196 3.58 -23.81 9.72
CA SER A 196 3.41 -22.76 10.72
C SER A 196 2.81 -21.49 10.09
N PRO A 197 2.06 -20.67 10.87
CA PRO A 197 1.55 -19.40 10.40
C PRO A 197 2.63 -18.44 9.89
N SER A 198 3.85 -18.53 10.42
CA SER A 198 4.98 -17.72 9.98
C SER A 198 5.45 -18.16 8.58
N THR A 199 5.61 -19.46 8.34
CA THR A 199 5.95 -20.01 7.01
C THR A 199 4.93 -19.61 5.95
N LEU A 200 3.64 -19.73 6.24
CA LEU A 200 2.58 -19.35 5.30
C LEU A 200 2.63 -17.87 4.91
N LYS A 201 3.09 -16.99 5.81
CA LYS A 201 3.28 -15.56 5.57
C LYS A 201 4.64 -15.20 4.97
N LYS A 202 5.62 -16.12 4.95
CA LYS A 202 6.95 -15.85 4.40
C LYS A 202 6.83 -15.58 2.90
N GLN A 203 7.32 -14.41 2.49
CA GLN A 203 7.32 -14.02 1.09
C GLN A 203 8.14 -14.99 0.22
N THR A 204 9.28 -15.50 0.71
CA THR A 204 10.12 -16.46 -0.02
C THR A 204 9.40 -17.79 -0.27
N PHE A 205 8.63 -18.27 0.70
CA PHE A 205 7.78 -19.46 0.52
C PHE A 205 6.67 -19.21 -0.50
N GLN A 206 5.94 -18.11 -0.36
CA GLN A 206 4.87 -17.75 -1.29
C GLN A 206 5.39 -17.58 -2.72
N SER A 207 6.58 -17.01 -2.92
CA SER A 207 7.22 -16.89 -4.23
C SER A 207 7.60 -18.25 -4.83
N ALA A 208 8.05 -19.20 -4.02
CA ALA A 208 8.39 -20.55 -4.49
C ALA A 208 7.15 -21.30 -4.97
N ILE A 209 6.07 -21.28 -4.17
CA ILE A 209 4.77 -21.86 -4.57
C ILE A 209 4.25 -21.22 -5.85
N LEU A 210 4.27 -19.89 -5.94
CA LEU A 210 3.85 -19.20 -7.14
C LEU A 210 4.70 -19.58 -8.36
N THR A 211 6.01 -19.76 -8.19
CA THR A 211 6.89 -20.20 -9.28
C THR A 211 6.52 -21.60 -9.76
N ALA A 212 6.31 -22.54 -8.82
CA ALA A 212 5.89 -23.90 -9.16
C ALA A 212 4.54 -23.90 -9.89
N LEU A 213 3.55 -23.13 -9.42
CA LEU A 213 2.20 -23.07 -10.00
C LEU A 213 2.13 -22.57 -11.47
N TYR A 214 3.14 -21.85 -11.96
CA TYR A 214 3.23 -21.44 -13.36
C TYR A 214 4.18 -22.31 -14.18
N THR A 215 4.83 -23.30 -13.57
CA THR A 215 5.64 -24.27 -14.29
C THR A 215 4.69 -25.30 -14.90
N LYS A 216 4.78 -25.51 -16.22
CA LYS A 216 3.79 -26.30 -16.98
C LYS A 216 3.73 -27.75 -16.51
N GLU A 217 4.86 -28.28 -16.08
CA GLU A 217 5.05 -29.67 -15.67
C GLU A 217 4.63 -29.93 -14.22
N PHE A 218 4.37 -28.88 -13.43
CA PHE A 218 4.06 -29.03 -12.01
C PHE A 218 2.61 -29.48 -11.80
N ASP A 219 2.41 -30.68 -11.26
CA ASP A 219 1.09 -31.16 -10.87
C ASP A 219 0.75 -30.75 -9.43
N TYR A 220 -0.05 -29.69 -9.32
CA TYR A 220 -0.46 -29.16 -8.02
C TYR A 220 -1.27 -30.16 -7.18
N ASN A 221 -2.10 -31.01 -7.80
CA ASN A 221 -2.91 -31.96 -7.04
C ASN A 221 -2.05 -33.13 -6.56
N LYS A 222 -1.12 -33.61 -7.39
CA LYS A 222 -0.11 -34.60 -6.97
C LYS A 222 0.73 -34.07 -5.82
N PHE A 223 1.22 -32.83 -5.93
CA PHE A 223 1.94 -32.16 -4.84
C PHE A 223 1.13 -32.12 -3.55
N LEU A 224 -0.13 -31.67 -3.57
CA LEU A 224 -0.95 -31.60 -2.36
C LEU A 224 -1.22 -32.97 -1.73
N LYS A 225 -1.43 -34.01 -2.57
CA LYS A 225 -1.60 -35.39 -2.09
C LYS A 225 -0.34 -35.87 -1.39
N ASN A 226 0.81 -35.73 -2.04
CA ASN A 226 2.09 -36.18 -1.47
C ASN A 226 2.46 -35.40 -0.21
N LEU A 227 2.15 -34.10 -0.19
CA LEU A 227 2.43 -33.21 0.93
C LEU A 227 1.68 -33.60 2.23
N TYR A 228 0.54 -34.28 2.11
CA TYR A 228 -0.23 -34.74 3.26
C TYR A 228 0.56 -35.78 4.08
N ASP A 229 1.15 -36.78 3.42
CA ASP A 229 1.84 -37.91 4.05
C ASP A 229 3.34 -37.68 4.24
N THR A 230 3.94 -36.87 3.36
CA THR A 230 5.39 -36.74 3.28
C THR A 230 5.95 -35.83 4.37
N LYS A 231 6.94 -36.33 5.11
CA LYS A 231 7.75 -35.50 6.01
C LYS A 231 8.44 -34.38 5.23
N HIS A 232 8.20 -33.13 5.60
CA HIS A 232 8.77 -31.98 4.91
C HIS A 232 9.49 -30.99 5.84
N SER A 233 10.33 -30.15 5.25
CA SER A 233 11.19 -29.20 5.97
C SER A 233 10.76 -27.73 5.85
N PHE A 234 9.62 -27.43 5.22
CA PHE A 234 9.18 -26.05 4.94
C PHE A 234 9.31 -25.06 6.12
N ASN A 235 9.02 -25.48 7.36
CA ASN A 235 9.14 -24.58 8.52
C ASN A 235 10.58 -24.15 8.84
N LYS A 236 11.57 -24.95 8.43
CA LYS A 236 13.00 -24.71 8.67
C LYS A 236 13.68 -23.95 7.53
N LEU A 237 13.03 -23.86 6.36
CA LEU A 237 13.60 -23.21 5.19
C LEU A 237 13.46 -21.68 5.25
N GLY A 238 14.39 -21.00 4.58
CA GLY A 238 14.42 -19.53 4.49
C GLY A 238 14.57 -18.98 3.06
N LYS A 239 15.26 -19.70 2.18
CA LYS A 239 15.54 -19.27 0.79
C LYS A 239 14.48 -19.78 -0.18
N THR A 240 14.10 -18.96 -1.15
CA THR A 240 13.12 -19.32 -2.20
C THR A 240 13.55 -20.57 -2.99
N THR A 241 14.84 -20.72 -3.29
CA THR A 241 15.38 -21.90 -4.00
C THR A 241 15.19 -23.18 -3.21
N ALA A 242 15.54 -23.18 -1.92
CA ALA A 242 15.34 -24.33 -1.04
C ALA A 242 13.87 -24.71 -0.89
N PHE A 243 12.97 -23.71 -0.82
CA PHE A 243 11.53 -23.97 -0.85
C PHE A 243 11.10 -24.65 -2.15
N LEU A 244 11.61 -24.18 -3.27
CA LEU A 244 11.27 -24.71 -4.60
C LEU A 244 11.76 -26.15 -4.78
N GLU A 245 13.00 -26.44 -4.36
CA GLU A 245 13.57 -27.79 -4.33
C GLU A 245 12.69 -28.74 -3.51
N GLU A 246 12.26 -28.32 -2.32
CA GLU A 246 11.38 -29.12 -1.46
C GLU A 246 9.98 -29.32 -2.07
N ILE A 247 9.44 -28.31 -2.77
CA ILE A 247 8.16 -28.42 -3.50
C ILE A 247 8.24 -29.51 -4.57
N TYR A 248 9.27 -29.47 -5.43
CA TYR A 248 9.44 -30.48 -6.49
C TYR A 248 9.83 -31.85 -5.94
N ARG A 249 10.60 -31.93 -4.85
CA ARG A 249 10.90 -33.20 -4.18
C ARG A 249 9.60 -33.90 -3.77
N ILE A 250 8.67 -33.16 -3.15
CA ILE A 250 7.40 -33.70 -2.68
C ILE A 250 6.49 -34.07 -3.86
N GLU A 251 6.45 -33.25 -4.90
CA GLU A 251 5.62 -33.52 -6.08
C GLU A 251 6.10 -34.73 -6.89
N ASN A 252 7.41 -35.05 -6.88
CA ASN A 252 7.97 -36.19 -7.60
C ASN A 252 7.86 -37.55 -6.89
N LEU A 253 7.41 -37.58 -5.62
CA LEU A 253 7.06 -38.84 -4.94
C LEU A 253 5.84 -39.52 -5.59
#